data_AF-A0A174TXV6-F1
#
_entry.id   AF-A0A174TXV6-F1
#
_cell.length_a   1.000
_cell.length_b   1.000
_cell.length_c   1.000
_cell.angle_alpha   90.00
_cell.angle_beta   90.00
_cell.angle_gamma   90.00
#
_symmetry.space_group_name_H-M   'P 1'
#
loop_
_entity.id
_entity.type
_entity.pdbx_description
1 polymer ?
#
loop_
_entity_poly.entity_id
_entity_poly.type
_entity_poly.pdbx_seq_one_letter_code
_entity_poly.pdbx_strand_id
1 'polypeptide(L)'
;MTLQELSQYFKLREQLARDEEILESLKATACPGAQVLTGMPHAPGVRDKVGDLAVEIADMESQIEYLQEKISQEEAKVSVFISTIENDQTRMVFRLRFLRGLAWKEVAAVIGGRNTESGVKSLCYRYLETCNGVTRRDA
;
A
#
# COMPACT_ATOMS: atom_id res chain seq x y z
N MET A 1 17.05 1.15 8.00
CA MET A 1 15.92 0.38 7.48
C MET A 1 15.48 -0.64 8.53
N THR A 2 14.24 -0.55 9.00
CA THR A 2 13.62 -1.42 9.99
C THR A 2 12.52 -2.28 9.37
N LEU A 3 12.07 -3.32 10.07
CA LEU A 3 10.92 -4.11 9.62
C LEU A 3 9.65 -3.26 9.50
N GLN A 4 9.47 -2.26 10.37
CA GLN A 4 8.33 -1.36 10.33
C GLN A 4 8.32 -0.54 9.04
N GLU A 5 9.47 0.04 8.67
CA GLU A 5 9.64 0.80 7.42
C GLU A 5 9.39 -0.10 6.20
N LEU A 6 9.93 -1.33 6.20
CA LEU A 6 9.67 -2.32 5.13
C LEU A 6 8.20 -2.73 5.02
N SER A 7 7.45 -2.69 6.13
CA SER A 7 6.04 -3.07 6.18
C SER A 7 5.10 -1.89 5.93
N GLN A 8 5.60 -0.66 5.97
CA GLN A 8 4.81 0.56 5.80
C GLN A 8 4.20 0.64 4.40
N TYR A 9 4.95 0.22 3.38
CA TYR A 9 4.48 0.12 2.00
C TYR A 9 3.17 -0.67 1.88
N PHE A 10 3.07 -1.83 2.54
CA PHE A 10 1.85 -2.65 2.50
C PHE A 10 0.65 -1.97 3.14
N LYS A 11 0.85 -1.32 4.29
CA LYS A 11 -0.23 -0.61 4.99
C LYS A 11 -0.78 0.54 4.13
N LEU A 12 0.11 1.28 3.47
CA LEU A 12 -0.28 2.37 2.59
C LEU A 12 -1.04 1.84 1.36
N ARG A 13 -0.61 0.73 0.77
CA ARG A 13 -1.34 0.09 -0.34
C ARG A 13 -2.72 -0.43 0.04
N GLU A 14 -2.84 -1.00 1.24
CA GLU A 14 -4.13 -1.46 1.76
C GLU A 14 -5.08 -0.28 2.01
N GLN A 15 -4.56 0.84 2.51
CA GLN A 15 -5.32 2.08 2.66
C GLN A 15 -5.78 2.62 1.31
N LEU A 16 -4.86 2.71 0.34
CA LEU A 16 -5.18 3.17 -1.02
C LEU A 16 -6.30 2.34 -1.65
N ALA A 17 -6.23 1.01 -1.56
CA ALA A 17 -7.26 0.13 -2.12
C ALA A 17 -8.65 0.36 -1.49
N ARG A 18 -8.71 0.61 -0.17
CA ARG A 18 -9.97 0.97 0.49
C ARG A 18 -10.50 2.32 0.03
N ASP A 19 -9.62 3.32 -0.07
CA ASP A 19 -10.02 4.67 -0.46
C ASP A 19 -10.50 4.70 -1.92
N GLU A 20 -9.86 3.93 -2.81
CA GLU A 20 -10.31 3.73 -4.19
C GLU A 20 -11.70 3.07 -4.27
N GLU A 21 -11.97 2.05 -3.44
CA GLU A 21 -13.29 1.40 -3.35
C GLU A 21 -14.38 2.38 -2.86
N ILE A 22 -14.08 3.18 -1.85
CA ILE A 22 -15.01 4.19 -1.31
C ILE A 22 -15.27 5.27 -2.36
N LEU A 23 -14.24 5.76 -3.05
CA LEU A 23 -14.36 6.77 -4.10
C LEU A 23 -15.26 6.28 -5.23
N GLU A 24 -15.10 5.04 -5.67
CA GLU A 24 -15.94 4.42 -6.71
C GLU A 24 -17.41 4.38 -6.26
N SER A 25 -17.67 4.01 -5.00
CA SER A 25 -19.01 4.00 -4.41
C SER A 25 -19.65 5.40 -4.33
N LEU A 26 -18.88 6.41 -3.94
CA LEU A 26 -19.31 7.81 -3.90
C LEU A 26 -19.66 8.32 -5.30
N LYS A 27 -18.80 8.05 -6.29
CA LYS A 27 -19.04 8.41 -7.69
C LYS A 27 -20.29 7.75 -8.26
N ALA A 28 -20.52 6.47 -7.95
CA ALA A 28 -21.73 5.77 -8.35
C ALA A 28 -23.00 6.42 -7.75
N THR A 29 -22.93 6.88 -6.50
CA THR A 29 -24.06 7.50 -5.79
C THR A 29 -24.34 8.93 -6.27
N ALA A 30 -23.31 9.67 -6.66
CA ALA A 30 -23.42 11.02 -7.20
C ALA A 30 -23.99 11.07 -8.64
N CYS A 31 -24.16 9.91 -9.30
CA CYS A 31 -24.62 9.82 -10.68
C CYS A 31 -26.14 10.13 -10.78
N PRO A 32 -26.58 11.10 -11.62
CA PRO A 32 -27.97 11.59 -11.65
C PRO A 32 -29.06 10.54 -11.94
N GLY A 33 -28.69 9.36 -12.44
CA GLY A 33 -29.61 8.24 -12.70
C GLY A 33 -29.89 7.33 -11.48
N ALA A 34 -29.18 7.48 -10.37
CA ALA A 34 -29.34 6.66 -9.17
C ALA A 34 -30.56 7.05 -8.32
N GLN A 35 -31.13 8.24 -8.54
CA GLN A 35 -32.37 8.66 -7.91
C GLN A 35 -33.55 8.30 -8.83
N VAL A 36 -34.41 7.39 -8.36
CA VAL A 36 -35.73 7.17 -8.97
C VAL A 36 -36.50 8.50 -8.87
N LEU A 37 -36.52 9.25 -9.97
CA LEU A 37 -37.33 10.45 -10.13
C LEU A 37 -38.80 10.06 -10.31
N THR A 38 -39.44 9.55 -9.25
CA THR A 38 -40.90 9.48 -9.20
C THR A 38 -41.45 10.88 -8.94
N GLY A 39 -41.67 11.60 -10.03
CA GLY A 39 -42.69 12.64 -10.21
C GLY A 39 -42.94 13.63 -9.07
N MET A 40 -42.35 14.82 -9.20
CA MET A 40 -42.97 16.17 -9.14
C MET A 40 -42.00 17.19 -8.51
N PRO A 41 -41.75 18.36 -9.14
CA PRO A 41 -41.02 19.45 -8.51
C PRO A 41 -41.95 20.20 -7.54
N HIS A 42 -41.39 20.84 -6.51
CA HIS A 42 -41.73 22.17 -5.95
C HIS A 42 -41.30 22.26 -4.46
N ALA A 43 -40.10 22.78 -4.20
CA ALA A 43 -39.80 23.51 -2.97
C ALA A 43 -38.54 24.40 -3.17
N PRO A 44 -38.59 25.73 -2.93
CA PRO A 44 -37.40 26.56 -2.86
C PRO A 44 -36.70 26.27 -1.52
N GLY A 45 -35.53 25.62 -1.57
CA GLY A 45 -34.78 25.26 -0.36
C GLY A 45 -34.10 23.90 -0.37
N VAL A 46 -34.09 23.17 -1.50
CA VAL A 46 -33.27 21.95 -1.62
C VAL A 46 -31.79 22.36 -1.68
N ARG A 47 -31.16 22.38 -0.51
CA ARG A 47 -29.71 22.49 -0.36
C ARG A 47 -29.06 21.36 -1.17
N ASP A 48 -28.02 21.73 -1.90
CA ASP A 48 -27.41 21.00 -3.00
C ASP A 48 -26.69 19.72 -2.53
N LYS A 49 -27.45 18.63 -2.34
CA LYS A 49 -26.90 17.31 -1.97
C LYS A 49 -25.92 16.75 -3.00
N VAL A 50 -25.99 17.21 -4.25
CA VAL A 50 -25.07 16.81 -5.33
C VAL A 50 -23.79 17.65 -5.27
N GLY A 51 -23.89 18.95 -4.99
CA GLY A 51 -22.76 19.82 -4.73
C GLY A 51 -21.93 19.40 -3.52
N ASP A 52 -22.57 18.99 -2.42
CA ASP A 52 -21.89 18.48 -1.22
C ASP A 52 -21.07 17.20 -1.53
N LEU A 53 -21.61 16.30 -2.36
CA LEU A 53 -20.91 15.08 -2.79
C LEU A 53 -19.74 15.37 -3.75
N ALA A 54 -19.84 16.40 -4.59
CA ALA A 54 -18.76 16.77 -5.51
C ALA A 54 -17.51 17.26 -4.76
N VAL A 55 -17.69 17.99 -3.66
CA VAL A 55 -16.59 18.43 -2.79
C VAL A 55 -15.93 17.25 -2.09
N GLU A 56 -16.72 16.32 -1.54
CA GLU A 56 -16.20 15.09 -0.91
C GLU A 56 -15.42 14.21 -1.91
N ILE A 57 -15.91 14.06 -3.14
CA ILE A 57 -15.23 13.32 -4.20
C ILE A 57 -13.87 13.94 -4.51
N ALA A 58 -13.79 15.27 -4.65
CA ALA A 58 -12.55 15.96 -4.97
C ALA A 58 -11.51 15.88 -3.82
N ASP A 59 -11.96 15.95 -2.57
CA ASP A 59 -11.09 15.76 -1.40
C ASP A 59 -10.53 14.33 -1.34
N MET A 60 -11.38 13.34 -1.59
CA MET A 60 -10.97 11.93 -1.60
C MET A 60 -10.02 11.61 -2.76
N GLU A 61 -10.22 12.19 -3.94
CA GLU A 61 -9.28 12.10 -5.07
C GLU A 61 -7.92 12.67 -4.69
N SER A 62 -7.89 13.86 -4.06
CA SER A 62 -6.66 14.51 -3.60
C SER A 62 -5.93 13.66 -2.56
N GLN A 63 -6.67 13.03 -1.64
CA GLN A 63 -6.13 12.13 -0.62
C GLN A 63 -5.54 10.85 -1.24
N ILE A 64 -6.19 10.29 -2.27
CA ILE A 64 -5.70 9.15 -3.03
C ILE A 64 -4.40 9.49 -3.77
N GLU A 65 -4.34 10.64 -4.44
CA GLU A 65 -3.12 11.10 -5.14
C GLU A 65 -1.95 11.23 -4.16
N TYR A 66 -2.18 11.85 -3.00
CA TYR A 66 -1.18 11.95 -1.94
C TYR A 66 -0.72 10.58 -1.43
N LEU A 67 -1.64 9.62 -1.26
CA LEU A 67 -1.28 8.25 -0.86
C LEU A 67 -0.46 7.54 -1.92
N GLN A 68 -0.81 7.68 -3.20
CA GLN A 68 -0.06 7.10 -4.32
C GLN A 68 1.37 7.65 -4.38
N GLU A 69 1.56 8.96 -4.18
CA GLU A 69 2.88 9.57 -4.12
C GLU A 69 3.68 9.01 -2.93
N LYS A 70 3.06 8.94 -1.74
CA LYS A 70 3.70 8.39 -0.55
C LYS A 70 4.10 6.93 -0.72
N ILE A 71 3.25 6.11 -1.34
CA ILE A 71 3.55 4.71 -1.69
C ILE A 71 4.78 4.66 -2.60
N SER A 72 4.83 5.51 -3.62
CA SER A 72 5.95 5.57 -4.58
C SER A 72 7.27 5.93 -3.87
N GLN A 73 7.23 6.90 -2.96
CA GLN A 73 8.39 7.30 -2.15
C GLN A 73 8.86 6.16 -1.23
N GLU A 74 7.95 5.47 -0.55
CA GLU A 74 8.30 4.34 0.30
C GLU A 74 8.82 3.14 -0.51
N GLU A 75 8.22 2.84 -1.67
CA GLU A 75 8.71 1.80 -2.57
C GLU A 75 10.14 2.09 -3.05
N ALA A 76 10.42 3.35 -3.39
CA ALA A 76 11.76 3.79 -3.78
C ALA A 76 12.77 3.60 -2.64
N LYS A 77 12.43 3.99 -1.39
CA LYS A 77 13.29 3.77 -0.21
C LYS A 77 13.59 2.29 0.01
N VAL A 78 12.57 1.43 -0.08
CA VAL A 78 12.74 -0.02 0.06
C VAL A 78 13.60 -0.58 -1.07
N SER A 79 13.38 -0.15 -2.32
CA SER A 79 14.16 -0.57 -3.48
C SER A 79 15.64 -0.20 -3.35
N VAL A 80 15.94 1.03 -2.95
CA VAL A 80 17.31 1.50 -2.69
C VAL A 80 17.97 0.67 -1.60
N PHE A 81 17.32 0.46 -0.45
CA PHE A 81 17.86 -0.39 0.61
C PHE A 81 18.13 -1.82 0.13
N ILE A 82 17.18 -2.43 -0.59
CA ILE A 82 17.37 -3.78 -1.10
C ILE A 82 18.55 -3.84 -2.07
N SER A 83 18.79 -2.79 -2.87
CA SER A 83 19.91 -2.75 -3.80
C SER A 83 21.28 -2.81 -3.10
N THR A 84 21.39 -2.38 -1.84
CA THR A 84 22.63 -2.43 -1.06
C THR A 84 22.92 -3.80 -0.43
N ILE A 85 21.99 -4.75 -0.48
CA ILE A 85 22.18 -6.09 0.08
C ILE A 85 23.12 -6.89 -0.82
N GLU A 86 24.35 -7.16 -0.39
CA GLU A 86 25.35 -7.86 -1.21
C GLU A 86 24.92 -9.28 -1.61
N ASN A 87 24.46 -10.10 -0.65
CA ASN A 87 24.07 -11.48 -0.90
C ASN A 87 22.83 -11.57 -1.80
N ASP A 88 22.96 -12.17 -2.97
CA ASP A 88 21.90 -12.23 -3.99
C ASP A 88 20.64 -12.96 -3.53
N GLN A 89 20.79 -14.06 -2.78
CA GLN A 89 19.65 -14.81 -2.26
C GLN A 89 18.88 -13.97 -1.23
N THR A 90 19.58 -13.33 -0.28
CA THR A 90 18.98 -12.40 0.67
C THR A 90 18.29 -11.26 -0.07
N ARG A 91 18.96 -10.64 -1.05
CA ARG A 91 18.38 -9.59 -1.88
C ARG A 91 17.08 -10.03 -2.55
N MET A 92 17.07 -11.23 -3.12
CA MET A 92 15.88 -11.80 -3.77
C MET A 92 14.74 -12.06 -2.77
N VAL A 93 15.04 -12.62 -1.59
CA VAL A 93 14.06 -12.80 -0.50
C VAL A 93 13.38 -11.48 -0.18
N PHE A 94 14.15 -10.40 -0.02
CA PHE A 94 13.58 -9.09 0.31
C PHE A 94 12.75 -8.51 -0.85
N ARG A 95 13.19 -8.62 -2.11
CA ARG A 95 12.40 -8.16 -3.27
C ARG A 95 11.04 -8.85 -3.32
N LEU A 96 11.04 -10.18 -3.21
CA LEU A 96 9.81 -10.97 -3.28
C LEU A 96 8.89 -10.68 -2.08
N ARG A 97 9.47 -10.57 -0.88
CA ARG A 97 8.68 -10.34 0.34
C ARG A 97 8.10 -8.92 0.40
N PHE A 98 8.91 -7.89 0.13
CA PHE A 98 8.56 -6.50 0.45
C PHE A 98 8.16 -5.66 -0.76
N LEU A 99 8.68 -5.93 -1.96
CA LEU A 99 8.25 -5.22 -3.17
C LEU A 99 7.13 -5.96 -3.91
N ARG A 100 7.16 -7.30 -3.93
CA ARG A 100 6.12 -8.12 -4.58
C ARG A 100 5.00 -8.55 -3.64
N GLY A 101 5.17 -8.43 -2.33
CA GLY A 101 4.13 -8.75 -1.35
C GLY A 101 3.82 -10.23 -1.18
N LEU A 102 4.73 -11.11 -1.60
CA LEU A 102 4.51 -12.55 -1.50
C LEU A 102 4.53 -13.03 -0.05
N ALA A 103 3.71 -14.03 0.26
CA ALA A 103 3.77 -14.78 1.51
C ALA A 103 5.07 -15.59 1.58
N TRP A 104 5.57 -15.88 2.79
CA TRP A 104 6.84 -16.59 2.95
C TRP A 104 6.88 -17.95 2.25
N LYS A 105 5.75 -18.68 2.23
CA LYS A 105 5.61 -19.94 1.49
C LYS A 105 5.83 -19.77 -0.02
N GLU A 106 5.32 -18.67 -0.59
CA GLU A 106 5.45 -18.33 -2.00
C GLU A 106 6.88 -17.87 -2.31
N VAL A 107 7.48 -17.06 -1.43
CA VAL A 107 8.90 -16.67 -1.54
C VAL A 107 9.80 -17.91 -1.59
N ALA A 108 9.59 -18.86 -0.68
CA ALA A 108 10.36 -20.10 -0.65
C ALA A 108 10.17 -20.93 -1.93
N ALA A 109 8.93 -21.03 -2.42
CA ALA A 109 8.62 -21.74 -3.66
C ALA A 109 9.27 -21.08 -4.90
N VAL A 110 9.23 -19.75 -5.00
CA VAL A 110 9.83 -18.99 -6.12
C VAL A 110 11.35 -19.07 -6.12
N ILE A 111 12.00 -19.00 -4.95
CA ILE A 111 13.46 -19.14 -4.85
C ILE A 111 13.89 -20.59 -5.14
N GLY A 112 13.08 -21.58 -4.73
CA GLY A 112 13.37 -23.00 -4.96
C GLY A 112 14.56 -23.49 -4.14
N GLY A 113 15.27 -24.51 -4.63
CA GLY A 113 16.53 -24.97 -4.02
C GLY A 113 16.39 -25.58 -2.63
N ARG A 114 15.27 -26.27 -2.33
CA ARG A 114 14.93 -26.82 -0.99
C ARG A 114 14.79 -25.78 0.11
N ASN A 115 14.63 -24.50 -0.24
CA ASN A 115 14.28 -23.49 0.74
C ASN A 115 12.90 -23.78 1.35
N THR A 116 12.79 -23.62 2.66
CA THR A 116 11.53 -23.70 3.40
C THR A 116 11.03 -22.31 3.76
N GLU A 117 9.74 -22.20 4.05
CA GLU A 117 9.13 -20.97 4.56
C GLU A 117 9.90 -20.43 5.79
N SER A 118 10.20 -21.32 6.75
CA SER A 118 10.96 -20.97 7.95
C SER A 118 12.38 -20.51 7.62
N GLY A 119 13.05 -21.17 6.67
CA GLY A 119 14.41 -20.84 6.25
C GLY A 119 14.53 -19.43 5.68
N VAL A 120 13.67 -19.07 4.71
CA VAL A 120 13.70 -17.73 4.09
C VAL A 120 13.29 -16.64 5.08
N LYS A 121 12.33 -16.93 5.97
CA LYS A 121 11.93 -16.03 7.05
C LYS A 121 13.08 -15.77 8.03
N SER A 122 13.75 -16.83 8.49
CA SER A 122 14.91 -16.72 9.40
C SER A 122 16.12 -16.08 8.75
N LEU A 123 16.33 -16.25 7.45
CA LEU A 123 17.35 -15.52 6.68
C LEU A 123 17.09 -14.02 6.72
N CYS A 124 15.85 -13.61 6.41
CA CYS A 124 15.45 -12.20 6.39
C CYS A 124 15.65 -11.53 7.76
N TYR A 125 15.15 -12.14 8.84
CA TYR A 125 15.23 -11.51 10.16
C TYR A 125 16.66 -11.44 10.70
N ARG A 126 17.49 -12.46 10.49
CA ARG A 126 18.92 -12.38 10.83
C ARG A 126 19.61 -11.21 10.12
N TYR A 127 19.33 -11.02 8.83
CA TYR A 127 19.93 -9.91 8.09
C TYR A 127 19.50 -8.55 8.65
N LEU A 128 18.24 -8.40 9.04
CA LEU A 128 17.77 -7.18 9.70
C LEU A 128 18.45 -6.97 11.05
N GLU A 129 18.66 -8.03 11.83
CA GLU A 129 19.39 -7.97 13.10
C GLU A 129 20.85 -7.53 12.90
N THR A 130 21.53 -8.01 11.87
CA THR A 130 22.90 -7.57 11.57
C THR A 130 22.96 -6.10 11.20
N CYS A 131 21.98 -5.60 10.46
CA CYS A 131 21.89 -4.17 10.11
C CYS A 131 21.70 -3.29 11.35
N ASN A 132 20.84 -3.73 12.28
CA ASN A 132 20.59 -3.04 13.56
C ASN A 132 21.79 -3.12 14.52
N GLY A 133 22.53 -4.22 14.49
CA GLY A 133 23.75 -4.40 15.27
C GLY A 133 24.91 -3.51 14.81
N VAL A 134 25.02 -3.27 13.50
CA VAL A 134 25.99 -2.33 12.91
C VAL A 134 25.65 -0.89 13.33
N THR A 135 24.39 -0.48 13.21
CA THR A 135 23.96 0.88 13.60
C THR A 135 24.12 1.20 15.09
N ARG A 136 24.19 0.20 15.98
CA ARG A 136 24.44 0.38 17.42
C ARG A 136 25.91 0.45 17.81
N ARG A 137 26.83 -0.03 16.98
CA ARG A 137 28.29 0.02 17.27
C ARG A 137 28.94 1.30 16.73
N ASP A 138 28.27 1.97 15.80
CA ASP A 138 28.74 3.19 15.14
C ASP A 138 28.09 4.48 15.70
N ALA A 139 27.41 4.40 16.86
CA ALA A 139 26.78 5.51 17.59
C ALA A 139 27.34 5.61 19.01
#